data_AF-A0A0M6YLI8-F1
#
_entry.id   AF-A0A0M6YLI8-F1
#
_cell.length_a   1.000
_cell.length_b   1.000
_cell.length_c   1.000
_cell.angle_alpha   90.00
_cell.angle_beta   90.00
_cell.angle_gamma   90.00
#
_symmetry.space_group_name_H-M   'P 1'
#
loop_
_entity.id
_entity.type
_entity.pdbx_description
1 polymer ?
#
loop_
_entity_poly.entity_id
_entity_poly.type
_entity_poly.pdbx_seq_one_letter_code
_entity_poly.pdbx_strand_id
1 'polypeptide(L)'
;MTLTEIAPLATEQIYAAQKVTDHVDGPSGHGDCRYLSTLRKAQNHVNALGVDTVDLVVVMHGNGLGMLQNAVGNDDLKTGIAWLKG
;
A
#
# COMPACT_ATOMS: atom_id res chain seq x y z
N MET A 1 -26.01 -40.02 9.15
CA MET A 1 -25.37 -38.95 8.37
C MET A 1 -24.54 -38.13 9.34
N THR A 2 -23.28 -38.49 9.55
CA THR A 2 -22.37 -37.78 10.45
C THR A 2 -21.76 -36.62 9.71
N LEU A 3 -21.92 -35.41 10.25
CA LEU A 3 -21.30 -34.19 9.75
C LEU A 3 -19.80 -34.28 10.01
N THR A 4 -19.00 -34.44 8.95
CA THR A 4 -17.55 -34.34 9.03
C THR A 4 -17.18 -32.86 9.23
N GLU A 5 -16.57 -32.53 10.35
CA GLU A 5 -15.98 -31.20 10.57
C GLU A 5 -14.89 -30.95 9.53
N ILE A 6 -15.01 -29.84 8.81
CA ILE A 6 -13.97 -29.35 7.90
C ILE A 6 -12.95 -28.63 8.78
N ALA A 7 -11.77 -29.23 8.97
CA ALA A 7 -10.69 -28.59 9.69
C ALA A 7 -10.31 -27.27 8.98
N PRO A 8 -10.05 -26.17 9.72
CA PRO A 8 -9.58 -24.95 9.12
C PRO A 8 -8.20 -25.23 8.50
N LEU A 9 -8.05 -24.98 7.19
CA LEU A 9 -6.74 -24.95 6.57
C LEU A 9 -5.94 -23.88 7.31
N ALA A 10 -4.88 -24.27 8.01
CA ALA A 10 -3.91 -23.32 8.50
C ALA A 10 -3.42 -22.52 7.28
N THR A 11 -3.66 -21.21 7.27
CA THR A 11 -3.02 -20.30 6.32
C THR A 11 -1.55 -20.25 6.70
N GLU A 12 -0.80 -21.27 6.31
CA GLU A 12 0.65 -21.23 6.31
C GLU A 12 1.04 -19.94 5.58
N GLN A 13 1.89 -19.13 6.18
CA GLN A 13 2.26 -17.84 5.61
C GLN A 13 2.97 -18.10 4.27
N ILE A 14 2.18 -18.12 3.18
CA ILE A 14 2.63 -18.59 1.86
C ILE A 14 3.72 -17.66 1.30
N TYR A 15 3.79 -16.43 1.81
CA TYR A 15 4.74 -15.43 1.39
C TYR A 15 5.78 -15.17 2.47
N ALA A 16 7.05 -15.29 2.10
CA ALA A 16 8.17 -14.83 2.91
C ALA A 16 8.12 -13.30 3.09
N ALA A 17 8.77 -12.79 4.14
CA ALA A 17 8.89 -11.36 4.36
C ALA A 17 9.55 -10.64 3.18
N GLN A 18 9.01 -9.49 2.79
CA GLN A 18 9.42 -8.76 1.58
C GLN A 18 9.87 -7.35 1.89
N LYS A 19 10.90 -6.91 1.16
CA LYS A 19 11.34 -5.52 1.10
C LYS A 19 10.85 -4.91 -0.20
N VAL A 20 10.11 -3.81 -0.10
CA VAL A 20 9.42 -3.19 -1.24
C VAL A 20 9.83 -1.74 -1.33
N THR A 21 10.19 -1.31 -2.53
CA THR A 21 10.47 0.10 -2.81
C THR A 21 9.62 0.57 -3.97
N ASP A 22 8.67 1.45 -3.68
CA ASP A 22 7.81 2.07 -4.68
C ASP A 22 8.37 3.45 -5.05
N HIS A 23 8.73 3.61 -6.33
CA HIS A 23 9.16 4.88 -6.87
C HIS A 23 7.97 5.69 -7.38
N VAL A 24 7.90 6.96 -6.96
CA VAL A 24 6.94 7.94 -7.45
C VAL A 24 7.71 9.07 -8.10
N ASP A 25 7.64 9.12 -9.42
CA ASP A 25 8.39 10.06 -10.27
C ASP A 25 7.54 10.71 -11.37
N GLY A 26 6.42 10.08 -11.71
CA GLY A 26 5.42 10.59 -12.65
C GLY A 26 4.49 11.65 -12.05
N PRO A 27 3.76 12.40 -12.89
CA PRO A 27 2.77 13.38 -12.44
C PRO A 27 1.53 12.71 -11.85
N SER A 28 0.71 13.51 -11.15
CA SER A 28 -0.46 13.04 -10.39
C SER A 28 -1.59 12.45 -11.26
N GLY A 29 -1.70 12.89 -12.51
CA GLY A 29 -2.82 12.56 -13.39
C GLY A 29 -4.08 13.35 -13.04
N HIS A 30 -5.20 13.01 -13.69
CA HIS A 30 -6.47 13.67 -13.42
C HIS A 30 -6.94 13.36 -11.99
N GLY A 31 -7.17 14.40 -11.18
CA GLY A 31 -7.64 14.26 -9.80
C GLY A 31 -6.70 13.45 -8.90
N ASP A 32 -5.39 13.51 -9.15
CA ASP A 32 -4.35 12.77 -8.42
C ASP A 32 -4.47 11.23 -8.46
N CYS A 33 -5.20 10.70 -9.45
CA CYS A 33 -5.50 9.28 -9.55
C CYS A 33 -4.26 8.38 -9.56
N ARG A 34 -3.12 8.86 -10.08
CA ARG A 34 -1.87 8.09 -10.11
C ARG A 34 -1.25 7.98 -8.73
N TYR A 35 -1.20 9.07 -7.96
CA TYR A 35 -0.69 9.06 -6.59
C TYR A 35 -1.56 8.22 -5.67
N LEU A 36 -2.89 8.37 -5.76
CA LEU A 36 -3.84 7.55 -5.02
C LEU A 36 -3.71 6.06 -5.38
N SER A 37 -3.52 5.76 -6.66
CA SER A 37 -3.28 4.37 -7.11
C SER A 37 -2.00 3.79 -6.53
N THR A 38 -0.92 4.57 -6.45
CA THR A 38 0.33 4.12 -5.80
C THR A 38 0.12 3.81 -4.32
N LEU A 39 -0.54 4.70 -3.57
CA LEU A 39 -0.87 4.45 -2.16
C LEU A 39 -1.71 3.18 -1.98
N ARG A 40 -2.70 2.98 -2.86
CA ARG A 40 -3.53 1.78 -2.82
C ARG A 40 -2.73 0.51 -3.11
N LYS A 41 -1.73 0.56 -3.99
CA LYS A 41 -0.84 -0.59 -4.26
C LYS A 41 -0.02 -0.93 -3.01
N ALA A 42 0.55 0.07 -2.34
CA ALA A 42 1.28 -0.11 -1.10
C ALA A 42 0.39 -0.75 -0.01
N GLN A 43 -0.83 -0.23 0.18
CA GLN A 43 -1.80 -0.80 1.12
C GLN A 43 -2.17 -2.24 0.76
N ASN A 44 -2.42 -2.53 -0.52
CA ASN A 44 -2.75 -3.89 -0.96
C ASN A 44 -1.62 -4.87 -0.68
N HIS A 45 -0.36 -4.43 -0.81
CA HIS A 45 0.81 -5.24 -0.51
C HIS A 45 0.87 -5.58 0.98
N VAL A 46 0.66 -4.59 1.86
CA VAL A 46 0.56 -4.80 3.31
C VAL A 46 -0.63 -5.69 3.68
N ASN A 47 -1.80 -5.50 3.04
CA ASN A 47 -2.98 -6.33 3.29
C ASN A 47 -2.78 -7.80 2.89
N ALA A 48 -2.01 -8.06 1.83
CA ALA A 48 -1.76 -9.41 1.35
C ALA A 48 -0.74 -10.18 2.19
N LEU A 49 0.26 -9.49 2.74
CA LEU A 49 1.39 -10.10 3.45
C LEU A 49 1.29 -9.99 4.97
N GLY A 50 0.56 -9.00 5.47
CA GLY A 50 0.53 -8.62 6.88
C GLY A 50 1.59 -7.56 7.21
N VAL A 51 1.28 -6.70 8.18
CA VAL A 51 2.14 -5.58 8.58
C VAL A 51 3.50 -6.04 9.12
N ASP A 52 3.57 -7.21 9.74
CA ASP A 52 4.80 -7.72 10.36
C ASP A 52 5.80 -8.33 9.36
N THR A 53 5.40 -8.49 8.09
CA THR A 53 6.23 -9.17 7.08
C THR A 53 6.63 -8.27 5.92
N VAL A 54 6.26 -7.00 5.95
CA VAL A 54 6.55 -6.03 4.88
C VAL A 54 7.41 -4.89 5.41
N ASP A 55 8.53 -4.67 4.74
CA ASP A 55 9.36 -3.48 4.86
C ASP A 55 9.15 -2.63 3.61
N LEU A 56 8.23 -1.67 3.68
CA LEU A 56 7.79 -0.86 2.53
C LEU A 56 8.35 0.56 2.63
N VAL A 57 9.01 1.00 1.56
CA VAL A 57 9.56 2.35 1.41
C VAL A 57 8.99 2.98 0.15
N VAL A 58 8.45 4.20 0.27
CA VAL A 58 8.02 5.00 -0.89
C VAL A 58 9.03 6.11 -1.13
N VAL A 59 9.68 6.09 -2.30
CA VAL A 59 10.67 7.10 -2.70
C VAL A 59 10.04 8.06 -3.69
N MET A 60 9.90 9.31 -3.28
CA MET A 60 9.37 10.39 -4.11
C MET A 60 10.50 11.25 -4.67
N HIS A 61 10.53 11.43 -5.99
CA HIS A 61 11.44 12.37 -6.65
C HIS A 61 10.80 13.02 -7.88
N GLY A 62 11.37 14.12 -8.38
CA GLY A 62 10.85 14.82 -9.55
C GLY A 62 9.38 15.23 -9.37
N ASN A 63 8.52 14.84 -10.32
CA ASN A 63 7.10 15.15 -10.24
C ASN A 63 6.41 14.46 -9.05
N GLY A 64 6.97 13.35 -8.54
CA GLY A 64 6.43 12.65 -7.38
C GLY A 64 6.45 13.46 -6.09
N LEU A 65 7.25 14.54 -5.99
CA LEU A 65 7.12 15.50 -4.89
C LEU A 65 5.74 16.17 -4.87
N GLY A 66 5.08 16.24 -6.03
CA GLY A 66 3.70 16.69 -6.17
C GLY A 66 2.71 15.88 -5.35
N MET A 67 3.04 14.65 -4.97
CA MET A 67 2.21 13.83 -4.09
C MET A 67 2.03 14.48 -2.71
N LEU A 68 3.11 15.02 -2.14
CA LEU A 68 3.07 15.73 -0.88
C LEU A 68 2.47 17.14 -1.04
N GLN A 69 2.74 17.81 -2.17
CA GLN A 69 2.22 19.15 -2.44
C GLN A 69 0.70 19.14 -2.62
N ASN A 70 0.17 18.23 -3.43
CA ASN A 70 -1.26 18.13 -3.73
C ASN A 70 -2.05 17.65 -2.52
N ALA A 71 -1.42 16.88 -1.62
CA ALA A 71 -2.04 16.48 -0.36
C ALA A 71 -2.50 17.68 0.46
N VAL A 72 -1.95 18.88 0.34
CA VAL A 72 -2.46 20.07 1.07
C VAL A 72 -3.96 20.31 0.79
N GLY A 73 -4.40 20.11 -0.45
CA GLY A 73 -5.79 20.32 -0.88
C GLY A 73 -6.61 19.05 -1.12
N ASN A 74 -6.03 17.87 -0.89
CA ASN A 74 -6.66 16.58 -1.20
C ASN A 74 -6.60 15.67 0.03
N ASP A 75 -7.73 15.52 0.73
CA ASP A 75 -7.82 14.79 2.00
C ASP A 75 -7.59 13.27 1.84
N ASP A 76 -7.88 12.71 0.66
CA ASP A 76 -7.59 11.30 0.38
C ASP A 76 -6.08 11.06 0.31
N LEU A 77 -5.33 11.98 -0.33
CA LEU A 77 -3.87 11.94 -0.33
C LEU A 77 -3.31 12.13 1.07
N LYS A 78 -3.83 13.07 1.87
CA LYS A 78 -3.39 13.24 3.27
C LYS A 78 -3.55 11.95 4.05
N THR A 79 -4.71 11.32 3.95
CA THR A 79 -5.03 10.08 4.67
C THR A 79 -4.09 8.96 4.27
N GLY A 80 -3.87 8.75 2.96
CA GLY A 80 -2.97 7.70 2.50
C GLY A 80 -1.49 7.97 2.82
N ILE A 81 -1.04 9.23 2.80
CA ILE A 81 0.33 9.59 3.23
C ILE A 81 0.49 9.42 4.74
N ALA A 82 -0.53 9.76 5.53
CA ALA A 82 -0.51 9.54 6.97
C ALA A 82 -0.39 8.06 7.31
N TRP A 83 -1.07 7.18 6.55
CA TRP A 83 -0.93 5.73 6.70
C TRP A 83 0.52 5.23 6.50
N LEU A 84 1.30 5.87 5.62
CA LEU A 84 2.71 5.50 5.40
C LEU A 84 3.64 5.88 6.57
N LYS A 85 3.21 6.76 7.47
CA LYS A 85 4.08 7.24 8.57
C LYS A 85 4.14 6.29 9.77
N GLY A 86 3.27 5.28 9.82
CA GLY A 86 3.09 4.41 11.00
C GLY A 86 2.08 4.99 11.97
#